data_AF-A0A842RZM2-F1
#
_entry.id   AF-A0A842RZM2-F1
#
_cell.length_a   1.000
_cell.length_b   1.000
_cell.length_c   1.000
_cell.angle_alpha   90.00
_cell.angle_beta   90.00
_cell.angle_gamma   90.00
#
_symmetry.space_group_name_H-M   'P 1'
#
loop_
_entity.id
_entity.type
_entity.pdbx_description
1 polymer ?
#
loop_
_entity_poly.entity_id
_entity_poly.type
_entity_poly.pdbx_seq_one_letter_code
_entity_poly.pdbx_strand_id
1 'polypeptide(L)'
;MNIFKVLDKFKKERSLILYSLLNRIPIFVFGDNSEIIDEFIIELSSLIHFRAEYLYFTDFISNKEYRNLFLNEEMDYNSQRILIRCSSDVSLDAIMQFPEIKSTLMSINLSELNKKFEEIKMEIEEKLQNYLCIFLEENRKSIEVYGITRKEIDLSLEDNIFQRVSESTDKSINKMKRVLSEKINKKNLDQDFISTLLDFDKERMELKKSIFKEELQKFYSGSKRAFYILLRLNFLNSMDIDSKIASKTLLETIDFIEISIDRIISFIKSEWNENFIDLVENNRKMMIGDKLQSMWG
;
A
#
# COMPACT_ATOMS: atom_id res chain seq x y z
N MET A 1 10.62 14.24 -8.14
CA MET A 1 9.30 14.58 -7.59
C MET A 1 9.18 14.16 -6.14
N ASN A 2 8.37 14.89 -5.35
CA ASN A 2 8.08 14.50 -3.98
C ASN A 2 6.73 13.77 -3.90
N ILE A 3 6.75 12.48 -3.61
CA ILE A 3 5.55 11.64 -3.58
C ILE A 3 4.51 12.14 -2.57
N PHE A 4 4.94 12.57 -1.39
CA PHE A 4 4.01 13.03 -0.36
C PHE A 4 3.33 14.34 -0.72
N LYS A 5 4.04 15.26 -1.39
CA LYS A 5 3.39 16.47 -1.93
C LYS A 5 2.31 16.13 -2.95
N VAL A 6 2.47 15.06 -3.72
CA VAL A 6 1.45 14.59 -4.67
C VAL A 6 0.32 13.86 -3.95
N LEU A 7 0.64 12.93 -3.05
CA LEU A 7 -0.34 12.21 -2.24
C LEU A 7 -1.22 13.15 -1.40
N ASP A 8 -0.65 14.23 -0.85
CA ASP A 8 -1.39 15.22 -0.07
C ASP A 8 -2.44 15.97 -0.92
N LYS A 9 -2.25 16.06 -2.25
CA LYS A 9 -3.27 16.62 -3.17
C LYS A 9 -4.51 15.73 -3.31
N PHE A 10 -4.37 14.42 -3.09
CA PHE A 10 -5.49 13.46 -3.10
C PHE A 10 -6.28 13.42 -1.77
N LYS A 11 -5.82 14.12 -0.74
CA LYS A 11 -6.50 14.21 0.57
C LYS A 11 -6.92 12.84 1.11
N LYS A 12 -8.22 12.58 1.30
CA LYS A 12 -8.75 11.32 1.82
C LYS A 12 -8.54 10.13 0.87
N GLU A 13 -8.38 10.38 -0.42
CA GLU A 13 -8.22 9.31 -1.41
C GLU A 13 -6.79 8.75 -1.43
N ARG A 14 -5.81 9.39 -0.78
CA ARG A 14 -4.44 8.85 -0.66
C ARG A 14 -4.40 7.52 0.09
N SER A 15 -5.32 7.30 1.02
CA SER A 15 -5.47 6.05 1.77
C SER A 15 -5.93 4.91 0.88
N LEU A 16 -6.68 5.21 -0.18
CA LEU A 16 -7.10 4.23 -1.19
C LEU A 16 -5.94 3.80 -2.09
N ILE A 17 -5.00 4.72 -2.40
CA ILE A 17 -3.74 4.36 -3.09
C ILE A 17 -2.95 3.39 -2.21
N LEU A 18 -2.76 3.72 -0.93
CA LEU A 18 -2.00 2.87 -0.02
C LEU A 18 -2.68 1.50 0.17
N TYR A 19 -4.01 1.48 0.32
CA TYR A 19 -4.78 0.24 0.40
C TYR A 19 -4.56 -0.62 -0.85
N SER A 20 -4.63 -0.01 -2.04
CA SER A 20 -4.43 -0.71 -3.32
C SER A 20 -3.02 -1.26 -3.45
N LEU A 21 -2.02 -0.49 -3.05
CA LEU A 21 -0.63 -0.95 -2.97
C LEU A 21 -0.51 -2.14 -2.02
N LEU A 22 -1.00 -2.03 -0.78
CA LEU A 22 -0.93 -3.11 0.22
C LEU A 22 -1.67 -4.36 -0.24
N ASN A 23 -2.81 -4.22 -0.92
CA ASN A 23 -3.63 -5.34 -1.38
C ASN A 23 -3.27 -5.85 -2.78
N ARG A 24 -2.15 -5.40 -3.36
CA ARG A 24 -1.67 -5.83 -4.69
C ARG A 24 -2.68 -5.58 -5.81
N ILE A 25 -3.56 -4.59 -5.63
CA ILE A 25 -4.51 -4.17 -6.66
C ILE A 25 -3.71 -3.42 -7.74
N PRO A 26 -3.84 -3.79 -9.03
CA PRO A 26 -3.19 -3.07 -10.12
C PRO A 26 -3.55 -1.58 -10.12
N ILE A 27 -2.53 -0.74 -10.27
CA ILE A 27 -2.67 0.72 -10.34
C ILE A 27 -2.21 1.20 -11.70
N PHE A 28 -3.09 1.90 -12.40
CA PHE A 28 -2.82 2.57 -13.67
C PHE A 28 -2.78 4.07 -13.45
N VAL A 29 -1.68 4.71 -13.85
CA VAL A 29 -1.45 6.14 -13.70
C VAL A 29 -1.51 6.80 -15.07
N PHE A 30 -2.58 7.54 -15.31
CA PHE A 30 -2.82 8.26 -16.56
C PHE A 30 -2.35 9.71 -16.42
N GLY A 31 -1.74 10.25 -17.48
CA GLY A 31 -1.37 11.65 -17.54
C GLY A 31 -0.98 12.07 -18.95
N ASP A 32 -0.61 13.34 -19.09
CA ASP A 32 -0.16 13.98 -20.33
C ASP A 32 1.36 14.06 -20.44
N ASN A 33 2.08 13.96 -19.31
CA ASN A 33 3.53 14.03 -19.25
C ASN A 33 4.13 12.70 -18.77
N SER A 34 4.75 11.95 -19.69
CA SER A 34 5.42 10.66 -19.43
C SER A 34 6.43 10.73 -18.27
N GLU A 35 7.27 11.76 -18.21
CA GLU A 35 8.28 11.90 -17.16
C GLU A 35 7.64 11.99 -15.77
N ILE A 36 6.54 12.76 -15.64
CA ILE A 36 5.84 12.95 -14.36
C ILE A 36 5.16 11.65 -13.90
N ILE A 37 4.45 10.98 -14.80
CA ILE A 37 3.73 9.75 -14.45
C ILE A 37 4.68 8.58 -14.20
N ASP A 38 5.80 8.50 -14.93
CA ASP A 38 6.84 7.49 -14.74
C ASP A 38 7.58 7.72 -13.41
N GLU A 39 7.95 8.97 -13.11
CA GLU A 39 8.53 9.31 -11.81
C GLU A 39 7.55 9.02 -10.66
N PHE A 40 6.23 9.15 -10.90
CA PHE A 40 5.22 8.85 -9.89
C PHE A 40 5.16 7.37 -9.54
N ILE A 41 5.12 6.50 -10.55
CA ILE A 41 5.08 5.05 -10.31
C ILE A 41 6.39 4.54 -9.69
N ILE A 42 7.55 5.14 -10.02
CA ILE A 42 8.84 4.86 -9.38
C ILE A 42 8.77 5.22 -7.88
N GLU A 43 8.27 6.41 -7.58
CA GLU A 43 8.17 6.84 -6.19
C GLU A 43 7.15 6.01 -5.41
N LEU A 44 6.02 5.63 -6.02
CA LEU A 44 5.03 4.73 -5.42
C LEU A 44 5.62 3.34 -5.13
N SER A 45 6.34 2.75 -6.09
CA SER A 45 6.96 1.43 -5.89
C SER A 45 7.96 1.46 -4.74
N SER A 46 8.71 2.56 -4.62
CA SER A 46 9.68 2.75 -3.54
C SER A 46 9.08 2.74 -2.13
N LEU A 47 7.77 2.99 -1.99
CA LEU A 47 7.07 2.94 -0.69
C LEU A 47 6.91 1.48 -0.21
N ILE A 48 6.67 0.54 -1.13
CA ILE A 48 6.41 -0.89 -0.85
C ILE A 48 7.73 -1.69 -0.93
N HIS A 49 8.72 -1.24 -0.17
CA HIS A 49 10.09 -1.77 -0.20
C HIS A 49 10.25 -3.22 0.30
N PHE A 50 9.21 -3.83 0.89
CA PHE A 50 9.23 -5.23 1.32
C PHE A 50 8.91 -6.22 0.19
N ARG A 51 8.53 -5.70 -1.00
CA ARG A 51 8.30 -6.48 -2.21
C ARG A 51 9.48 -6.36 -3.18
N ALA A 52 9.67 -7.39 -4.00
CA ALA A 52 10.64 -7.41 -5.07
C ALA A 52 10.05 -6.69 -6.29
N GLU A 53 10.70 -5.62 -6.74
CA GLU A 53 10.31 -4.89 -7.95
C GLU A 53 10.90 -5.57 -9.19
N TYR A 54 10.08 -5.72 -10.24
CA TYR A 54 10.52 -6.16 -11.56
C TYR A 54 10.00 -5.22 -12.64
N LEU A 55 10.86 -4.85 -13.57
CA LEU A 55 10.60 -3.89 -14.63
C LEU A 55 10.33 -4.61 -15.95
N TYR A 56 9.15 -4.36 -16.53
CA TYR A 56 8.85 -4.86 -17.86
C TYR A 56 9.79 -4.24 -18.89
N PHE A 57 10.21 -5.03 -19.89
CA PHE A 57 11.25 -4.71 -20.89
C PHE A 57 12.69 -4.57 -20.38
N THR A 58 12.94 -4.64 -19.08
CA THR A 58 14.31 -4.63 -18.53
C THR A 58 14.64 -5.97 -17.86
N ASP A 59 13.78 -6.45 -16.96
CA ASP A 59 14.00 -7.70 -16.22
C ASP A 59 13.31 -8.89 -16.90
N PHE A 60 12.25 -8.65 -17.65
CA PHE A 60 11.51 -9.67 -18.40
C PHE A 60 10.79 -9.04 -19.60
N ILE A 61 10.60 -9.82 -20.67
CA ILE A 61 9.92 -9.36 -21.90
C ILE A 61 8.80 -10.32 -22.30
N SER A 62 8.91 -11.61 -22.00
CA SER A 62 7.95 -12.62 -22.48
C SER A 62 6.89 -12.99 -21.43
N ASN A 63 5.72 -13.44 -21.89
CA ASN A 63 4.67 -14.00 -21.00
C ASN A 63 5.17 -15.23 -20.21
N LYS A 64 6.12 -16.00 -20.77
CA LYS A 64 6.72 -17.13 -20.06
C LYS A 64 7.56 -16.65 -18.86
N GLU A 65 8.41 -15.64 -19.06
CA GLU A 65 9.19 -15.05 -17.96
C GLU A 65 8.27 -14.43 -16.91
N TYR A 66 7.27 -13.65 -17.34
CA TYR A 66 6.25 -13.08 -16.45
C TYR A 66 5.62 -14.14 -15.54
N ARG A 67 5.14 -15.25 -16.11
CA ARG A 67 4.56 -16.36 -15.32
C ARG A 67 5.58 -16.99 -14.38
N ASN A 68 6.81 -17.18 -14.83
CA ASN A 68 7.88 -17.76 -14.02
C ASN A 68 8.20 -16.92 -12.78
N LEU A 69 8.06 -15.59 -12.85
CA LEU A 69 8.22 -14.73 -11.68
C LEU A 69 7.25 -15.16 -10.57
N PHE A 70 5.95 -15.30 -10.89
CA PHE A 70 4.92 -15.63 -9.90
C PHE A 70 4.96 -17.08 -9.40
N LEU A 71 5.50 -18.03 -10.17
CA LEU A 71 5.64 -19.43 -9.71
C LEU A 71 6.43 -19.53 -8.39
N ASN A 72 7.43 -18.67 -8.19
CA ASN A 72 8.21 -18.65 -6.94
C ASN A 72 7.39 -18.18 -5.73
N GLU A 73 6.37 -17.35 -5.93
CA GLU A 73 5.48 -16.92 -4.84
C GLU A 73 4.55 -18.05 -4.39
N GLU A 74 4.08 -18.85 -5.35
CA GLU A 74 3.16 -19.98 -5.12
C GLU A 74 3.87 -21.12 -4.38
N MET A 75 5.17 -21.32 -4.64
CA MET A 75 5.94 -22.42 -4.05
C MET A 75 6.53 -22.09 -2.67
N ASP A 76 6.80 -20.83 -2.36
CA ASP A 76 7.44 -20.42 -1.11
C ASP A 76 6.80 -19.18 -0.49
N TYR A 77 6.19 -19.34 0.70
CA TYR A 77 5.64 -18.22 1.46
C TYR A 77 6.72 -17.25 2.01
N ASN A 78 7.99 -17.66 2.01
CA ASN A 78 9.11 -16.81 2.44
C ASN A 78 9.64 -15.92 1.32
N SER A 79 9.37 -16.22 0.05
CA SER A 79 9.82 -15.41 -1.07
C SER A 79 9.17 -14.02 -1.02
N GLN A 80 9.92 -13.00 -1.42
CA GLN A 80 9.37 -11.65 -1.54
C GLN A 80 8.30 -11.64 -2.63
N ARG A 81 7.15 -11.05 -2.31
CA ARG A 81 6.10 -10.86 -3.31
C ARG A 81 6.53 -9.82 -4.33
N ILE A 82 6.08 -10.01 -5.55
CA ILE A 82 6.46 -9.29 -6.75
C ILE A 82 5.55 -8.08 -6.90
N LEU A 83 6.19 -6.97 -7.23
CA LEU A 83 5.57 -5.76 -7.74
C LEU A 83 6.13 -5.53 -9.15
N ILE A 84 5.26 -5.51 -10.15
CA ILE A 84 5.66 -5.24 -11.52
C ILE A 84 5.49 -3.75 -11.79
N ARG A 85 6.46 -3.14 -12.45
CA ARG A 85 6.37 -1.77 -12.90
C ARG A 85 6.56 -1.68 -14.41
N CYS A 86 5.66 -0.93 -15.06
CA CYS A 86 5.71 -0.64 -16.49
C CYS A 86 5.72 0.87 -16.69
N SER A 87 6.70 1.39 -17.43
CA SER A 87 6.74 2.80 -17.83
C SER A 87 5.79 3.09 -18.98
N SER A 88 5.53 4.37 -19.20
CA SER A 88 4.60 4.89 -20.20
C SER A 88 4.83 4.32 -21.60
N ASP A 89 6.10 4.18 -21.99
CA ASP A 89 6.54 3.64 -23.28
C ASP A 89 6.14 2.19 -23.55
N VAL A 90 5.91 1.38 -22.51
CA VAL A 90 5.72 -0.09 -22.63
C VAL A 90 4.46 -0.62 -21.97
N SER A 91 3.71 0.23 -21.25
CA SER A 91 2.52 -0.19 -20.51
C SER A 91 1.41 -0.75 -21.39
N LEU A 92 1.16 -0.16 -22.57
CA LEU A 92 0.15 -0.71 -23.48
C LEU A 92 0.56 -2.07 -24.03
N ASP A 93 1.83 -2.24 -24.39
CA ASP A 93 2.34 -3.54 -24.83
C ASP A 93 2.18 -4.58 -23.73
N ALA A 94 2.44 -4.21 -22.46
CA ALA A 94 2.22 -5.07 -21.31
C ALA A 94 0.74 -5.47 -21.18
N ILE A 95 -0.16 -4.49 -21.27
CA ILE A 95 -1.61 -4.71 -21.21
C ILE A 95 -2.02 -5.67 -22.30
N MET A 96 -1.56 -5.51 -23.53
CA MET A 96 -1.94 -6.39 -24.65
C MET A 96 -1.37 -7.80 -24.49
N GLN A 97 -0.10 -7.91 -24.11
CA GLN A 97 0.63 -9.18 -24.10
C GLN A 97 0.26 -10.10 -22.94
N PHE A 98 0.04 -9.54 -21.74
CA PHE A 98 -0.19 -10.36 -20.55
C PHE A 98 -1.69 -10.65 -20.37
N PRO A 99 -2.10 -11.93 -20.25
CA PRO A 99 -3.51 -12.28 -20.08
C PRO A 99 -4.04 -11.94 -18.68
N GLU A 100 -3.15 -11.90 -17.68
CA GLU A 100 -3.46 -11.55 -16.30
C GLU A 100 -2.49 -10.47 -15.84
N ILE A 101 -3.00 -9.42 -15.19
CA ILE A 101 -2.19 -8.32 -14.66
C ILE A 101 -2.30 -8.35 -13.12
N LYS A 102 -1.22 -8.75 -12.43
CA LYS A 102 -1.23 -8.88 -10.97
C LYS A 102 -0.19 -7.95 -10.38
N SER A 103 -0.55 -7.25 -9.29
CA SER A 103 0.40 -6.47 -8.49
C SER A 103 1.26 -5.55 -9.35
N THR A 104 0.62 -4.73 -10.19
CA THR A 104 1.31 -3.95 -11.21
C THR A 104 1.08 -2.45 -11.02
N LEU A 105 2.12 -1.65 -11.26
CA LEU A 105 2.07 -0.20 -11.42
C LEU A 105 2.39 0.12 -12.87
N MET A 106 1.43 0.66 -13.60
CA MET A 106 1.60 1.05 -15.00
C MET A 106 1.35 2.54 -15.15
N SER A 107 2.23 3.25 -15.83
CA SER A 107 1.97 4.61 -16.30
C SER A 107 1.52 4.59 -17.75
N ILE A 108 0.59 5.48 -18.12
CA ILE A 108 0.01 5.53 -19.46
C ILE A 108 -0.10 7.01 -19.86
N ASN A 109 0.65 7.42 -20.88
CA ASN A 109 0.56 8.76 -21.42
C ASN A 109 -0.62 8.84 -22.41
N LEU A 110 -1.67 9.59 -22.07
CA LEU A 110 -2.85 9.74 -22.93
C LEU A 110 -2.60 10.67 -24.14
N SER A 111 -1.58 11.52 -24.10
CA SER A 111 -1.27 12.46 -25.19
C SER A 111 -0.54 11.82 -26.37
N GLU A 112 0.26 10.78 -26.10
CA GLU A 112 1.03 10.04 -27.11
C GLU A 112 0.18 8.97 -27.80
N LEU A 113 -0.97 8.64 -27.21
CA LEU A 113 -1.83 7.58 -27.70
C LEU A 113 -2.89 8.14 -28.62
N ASN A 114 -2.97 7.58 -29.83
CA ASN A 114 -4.13 7.75 -30.72
C ASN A 114 -5.39 7.01 -30.19
N LYS A 115 -5.30 6.36 -29.02
CA LYS A 115 -6.40 5.67 -28.34
C LYS A 115 -7.03 6.57 -27.29
N LYS A 116 -8.36 6.50 -27.16
CA LYS A 116 -9.07 7.15 -26.05
C LYS A 116 -8.91 6.35 -24.77
N PHE A 117 -8.97 7.02 -23.62
CA PHE A 117 -9.00 6.38 -22.30
C PHE A 117 -9.99 5.21 -22.23
N GLU A 118 -11.20 5.37 -22.78
CA GLU A 118 -12.23 4.31 -22.79
C GLU A 118 -11.79 3.03 -23.52
N GLU A 119 -10.96 3.13 -24.56
CA GLU A 119 -10.46 1.95 -25.28
C GLU A 119 -9.48 1.16 -24.42
N ILE A 120 -8.54 1.86 -23.78
CA ILE A 120 -7.55 1.27 -22.87
C ILE A 120 -8.26 0.66 -21.66
N LYS A 121 -9.29 1.35 -21.16
CA LYS A 121 -10.10 0.88 -20.04
C LYS A 121 -10.81 -0.43 -20.37
N MET A 122 -11.41 -0.56 -21.56
CA MET A 122 -12.02 -1.83 -21.98
C MET A 122 -10.99 -2.96 -22.00
N GLU A 123 -9.79 -2.73 -22.53
CA GLU A 123 -8.70 -3.72 -22.55
C GLU A 123 -8.27 -4.15 -21.13
N ILE A 124 -8.27 -3.20 -20.17
CA ILE A 124 -8.01 -3.48 -18.76
C ILE A 124 -9.15 -4.31 -18.13
N GLU A 125 -10.41 -3.92 -18.37
CA GLU A 125 -11.61 -4.57 -17.82
C GLU A 125 -11.82 -5.99 -18.34
N GLU A 126 -11.35 -6.31 -19.54
CA GLU A 126 -11.34 -7.70 -20.06
C GLU A 126 -10.45 -8.63 -19.22
N LYS A 127 -9.47 -8.08 -18.49
CA LYS A 127 -8.43 -8.84 -17.78
C LYS A 127 -8.54 -8.73 -16.27
N LEU A 128 -9.17 -7.67 -15.77
CA LEU A 128 -9.19 -7.32 -14.36
C LEU A 128 -10.58 -7.02 -13.85
N GLN A 129 -10.92 -7.67 -12.74
CA GLN A 129 -12.13 -7.34 -11.99
C GLN A 129 -11.92 -6.07 -11.15
N ASN A 130 -10.74 -5.92 -10.54
CA ASN A 130 -10.44 -4.85 -9.58
C ASN A 130 -9.17 -4.12 -9.99
N TYR A 131 -9.23 -2.79 -10.09
CA TYR A 131 -8.08 -1.94 -10.38
C TYR A 131 -8.34 -0.50 -9.93
N LEU A 132 -7.25 0.28 -9.85
CA LEU A 132 -7.29 1.69 -9.48
C LEU A 132 -6.66 2.53 -10.58
N CYS A 133 -7.37 3.57 -11.01
CA CYS A 133 -6.87 4.58 -11.95
C CYS A 133 -6.55 5.87 -11.21
N ILE A 134 -5.34 6.38 -11.42
CA ILE A 134 -4.89 7.69 -10.93
C ILE A 134 -4.73 8.58 -12.14
N PHE A 135 -5.44 9.70 -12.17
CA PHE A 135 -5.27 10.72 -13.19
C PHE A 135 -4.37 11.82 -12.63
N LEU A 136 -3.24 12.05 -13.29
CA LEU A 136 -2.24 13.07 -12.99
C LEU A 136 -2.14 14.06 -14.15
N GLU A 137 -3.22 14.78 -14.41
CA GLU A 137 -3.23 15.87 -15.38
C GLU A 137 -2.74 17.16 -14.70
N GLU A 138 -2.28 18.14 -15.50
CA GLU A 138 -1.80 19.43 -14.99
C GLU A 138 -2.85 20.09 -14.06
N ASN A 139 -4.11 20.11 -14.51
CA ASN A 139 -5.20 20.84 -13.86
C ASN A 139 -6.13 19.98 -13.01
N ARG A 140 -6.03 18.64 -13.11
CA ARG A 140 -6.93 17.72 -12.41
C ARG A 140 -6.17 16.52 -11.89
N LYS A 141 -6.41 16.22 -10.61
CA LYS A 141 -5.93 15.00 -9.96
C LYS A 141 -7.13 14.28 -9.39
N SER A 142 -7.38 13.06 -9.82
CA SER A 142 -8.51 12.26 -9.36
C SER A 142 -8.15 10.78 -9.32
N ILE A 143 -8.85 10.06 -8.45
CA ILE A 143 -8.72 8.62 -8.32
C ILE A 143 -10.07 7.97 -8.61
N GLU A 144 -10.04 7.01 -9.52
CA GLU A 144 -11.18 6.16 -9.83
C GLU A 144 -10.84 4.73 -9.45
N VAL A 145 -11.79 4.04 -8.83
CA VAL A 145 -11.62 2.64 -8.44
C VAL A 145 -12.73 1.83 -9.06
N TYR A 146 -12.33 0.71 -9.65
CA TYR A 146 -13.18 -0.17 -10.43
C TYR A 146 -13.21 -1.54 -9.77
N GLY A 147 -14.40 -2.15 -9.72
CA GLY A 147 -14.65 -3.45 -9.08
C GLY A 147 -14.71 -3.45 -7.56
N ILE A 148 -14.22 -2.40 -6.89
CA ILE A 148 -14.19 -2.34 -5.42
C ILE A 148 -15.26 -1.39 -4.89
N THR A 149 -16.17 -1.92 -4.07
CA THR A 149 -17.20 -1.12 -3.41
C THR A 149 -16.59 -0.28 -2.29
N ARG A 150 -16.49 1.05 -2.47
CA ARG A 150 -15.91 1.98 -1.46
C ARG A 150 -16.50 1.84 -0.06
N LYS A 151 -17.76 1.41 0.08
CA LYS A 151 -18.44 1.22 1.38
C LYS A 151 -17.97 -0.02 2.15
N GLU A 152 -17.31 -0.95 1.48
CA GLU A 152 -16.87 -2.23 2.05
C GLU A 152 -15.39 -2.20 2.43
N ILE A 153 -14.66 -1.14 2.05
CA ILE A 153 -13.23 -1.00 2.35
C ILE A 153 -13.05 -0.30 3.70
N ASP A 154 -12.40 -0.99 4.63
CA ASP A 154 -11.86 -0.39 5.84
C ASP A 154 -10.49 0.24 5.53
N LEU A 155 -10.44 1.58 5.49
CA LEU A 155 -9.24 2.38 5.25
C LEU A 155 -8.60 2.92 6.55
N SER A 156 -9.08 2.48 7.72
CA SER A 156 -8.64 3.00 9.02
C SER A 156 -7.14 2.83 9.25
N LEU A 157 -6.58 1.69 8.83
CA LEU A 157 -5.15 1.43 8.90
C LEU A 157 -4.35 2.46 8.09
N GLU A 158 -4.72 2.64 6.83
CA GLU A 158 -4.01 3.51 5.91
C GLU A 158 -4.08 4.97 6.37
N ASP A 159 -5.26 5.42 6.82
CA ASP A 159 -5.44 6.74 7.43
C ASP A 159 -4.53 6.93 8.66
N ASN A 160 -4.50 5.92 9.55
CA ASN A 160 -3.67 5.94 10.75
C ASN A 160 -2.17 5.99 10.41
N ILE A 161 -1.71 5.27 9.39
CA ILE A 161 -0.32 5.33 8.94
C ILE A 161 0.03 6.75 8.48
N PHE A 162 -0.80 7.36 7.63
CA PHE A 162 -0.55 8.73 7.17
C PHE A 162 -0.55 9.74 8.33
N GLN A 163 -1.45 9.56 9.30
CA GLN A 163 -1.50 10.42 10.49
C GLN A 163 -0.23 10.28 11.33
N ARG A 164 0.15 9.05 11.71
CA ARG A 164 1.36 8.78 12.53
C ARG A 164 2.62 9.29 11.87
N VAL A 165 2.73 9.15 10.55
CA VAL A 165 3.85 9.66 9.75
C VAL A 165 3.90 11.18 9.82
N SER A 166 2.77 11.87 9.68
CA SER A 166 2.71 13.34 9.79
C SER A 166 3.12 13.81 11.18
N GLU A 167 2.50 13.27 12.24
CA GLU A 167 2.75 13.65 13.63
C GLU A 167 4.20 13.40 14.05
N SER A 168 4.76 12.24 13.68
CA SER A 168 6.13 11.86 14.01
C SER A 168 7.16 12.71 13.27
N THR A 169 6.86 13.06 12.00
CA THR A 169 7.69 13.98 11.21
C THR A 169 7.70 15.36 11.84
N ASP A 170 6.53 15.93 12.15
CA ASP A 170 6.41 17.26 12.75
C ASP A 170 7.09 17.35 14.11
N LYS A 171 6.87 16.35 14.97
CA LYS A 171 7.53 16.27 16.29
C LYS A 171 9.05 16.29 16.16
N SER A 172 9.60 15.54 15.21
CA SER A 172 11.04 15.43 14.99
C SER A 172 11.65 16.72 14.42
N ILE A 173 11.00 17.32 13.42
CA ILE A 173 11.45 18.59 12.83
C ILE A 173 11.38 19.73 13.84
N ASN A 174 10.28 19.84 14.60
CA ASN A 174 10.13 20.90 15.61
C ASN A 174 11.16 20.75 16.73
N LYS A 175 11.49 19.52 17.13
CA LYS A 175 12.56 19.24 18.09
C LYS A 175 13.92 19.73 17.54
N MET A 176 14.24 19.44 16.27
CA MET A 176 15.50 19.88 15.66
C MET A 176 15.57 21.39 15.50
N LYS A 177 14.50 22.04 15.02
CA LYS A 177 14.41 23.51 14.93
C LYS A 177 14.68 24.15 16.29
N ARG A 178 14.02 23.68 17.35
CA ARG A 178 14.25 24.18 18.72
C ARG A 178 15.70 24.05 19.15
N VAL A 179 16.32 22.88 18.96
CA VAL A 179 17.73 22.64 19.32
C VAL A 179 18.68 23.56 18.57
N LEU A 180 18.43 23.83 17.28
CA LEU A 180 19.26 24.78 16.52
C LEU A 180 19.01 26.22 16.93
N SER A 181 17.75 26.65 17.11
CA SER A 181 17.42 28.00 17.57
C SER A 181 18.08 28.33 18.91
N GLU A 182 18.08 27.40 19.87
CA GLU A 182 18.76 27.58 21.16
C GLU A 182 20.28 27.78 21.03
N LYS A 183 20.91 27.17 20.01
CA LYS A 183 22.34 27.34 19.73
C LYS A 183 22.64 28.64 18.97
N ILE A 184 21.74 29.03 18.07
CA ILE A 184 21.84 30.24 17.24
C ILE A 184 21.64 31.51 18.06
N ASN A 185 20.66 31.53 18.98
CA ASN A 185 20.32 32.69 19.82
C ASN A 185 21.47 33.20 20.71
N LYS A 186 22.58 32.47 20.79
CA LYS A 186 23.80 32.89 21.50
C LYS A 186 24.75 33.73 20.64
N LYS A 187 24.38 34.03 19.38
CA LYS A 187 25.21 34.73 18.40
C LYS A 187 24.40 35.81 17.69
N ASN A 188 24.99 36.98 17.47
CA ASN A 188 24.41 38.03 16.62
C ASN A 188 24.54 37.63 15.15
N LEU A 189 23.71 36.70 14.71
CA LEU A 189 23.65 36.24 13.32
C LEU A 189 22.57 37.02 12.56
N ASP A 190 22.82 37.18 11.26
CA ASP A 190 21.88 37.80 10.33
C ASP A 190 20.61 36.94 10.17
N GLN A 191 19.44 37.60 9.99
CA GLN A 191 18.14 36.92 9.95
C GLN A 191 17.99 35.99 8.73
N ASP A 192 18.57 36.33 7.59
CA ASP A 192 18.51 35.49 6.39
C ASP A 192 19.37 34.24 6.55
N PHE A 193 20.49 34.36 7.29
CA PHE A 193 21.30 33.21 7.65
C PHE A 193 20.57 32.29 8.64
N ILE A 194 19.83 32.86 9.61
CA ILE A 194 19.02 32.10 10.56
C ILE A 194 17.88 31.37 9.84
N SER A 195 17.19 32.03 8.91
CA SER A 195 16.09 31.42 8.17
C SER A 195 16.58 30.24 7.33
N THR A 196 17.73 30.38 6.67
CA THR A 196 18.37 29.31 5.89
C THR A 196 18.77 28.12 6.78
N LEU A 197 19.36 28.37 7.95
CA LEU A 197 19.74 27.31 8.91
C LEU A 197 18.53 26.57 9.52
N LEU A 198 17.35 27.20 9.51
CA LEU A 198 16.11 26.65 10.04
C LEU A 198 15.14 26.18 8.94
N ASP A 199 15.59 26.20 7.69
CA ASP A 199 14.93 25.50 6.59
C ASP A 199 15.25 24.01 6.70
N PHE A 200 14.20 23.22 6.91
CA PHE A 200 14.27 21.77 7.08
C PHE A 200 13.38 21.08 6.05
N ASP A 201 13.02 21.74 4.95
CA ASP A 201 12.04 21.20 4.01
C ASP A 201 12.55 19.91 3.37
N LYS A 202 13.84 19.83 3.02
CA LYS A 202 14.43 18.61 2.46
C LYS A 202 14.46 17.49 3.50
N GLU A 203 14.96 17.76 4.70
CA GLU A 203 15.05 16.82 5.82
C GLU A 203 13.67 16.29 6.21
N ARG A 204 12.66 17.16 6.23
CA ARG A 204 11.27 16.80 6.51
C ARG A 204 10.77 15.77 5.51
N MET A 205 11.11 15.92 4.23
CA MET A 205 10.65 15.00 3.19
C MET A 205 11.35 13.64 3.26
N GLU A 206 12.66 13.62 3.45
CA GLU A 206 13.42 12.38 3.67
C GLU A 206 12.94 11.64 4.92
N LEU A 207 12.70 12.39 6.01
CA LEU A 207 12.17 11.84 7.25
C LEU A 207 10.76 11.27 7.07
N LYS A 208 9.87 11.98 6.36
CA LYS A 208 8.52 11.50 6.04
C LYS A 208 8.59 10.17 5.28
N LYS A 209 9.48 10.05 4.29
CA LYS A 209 9.72 8.81 3.53
C LYS A 209 10.25 7.68 4.40
N SER A 210 11.23 7.97 5.26
CA SER A 210 11.81 6.98 6.19
C SER A 210 10.78 6.44 7.17
N ILE A 211 10.06 7.32 7.87
CA ILE A 211 9.04 6.92 8.86
C ILE A 211 7.91 6.15 8.17
N PHE A 212 7.49 6.57 6.98
CA PHE A 212 6.45 5.87 6.23
C PHE A 212 6.87 4.43 5.89
N LYS A 213 8.09 4.23 5.38
CA LYS A 213 8.62 2.89 5.13
C LYS A 213 8.67 2.06 6.42
N GLU A 214 9.09 2.64 7.53
CA GLU A 214 9.13 1.95 8.82
C GLU A 214 7.74 1.46 9.26
N GLU A 215 6.71 2.31 9.18
CA GLU A 215 5.34 1.93 9.53
C GLU A 215 4.79 0.82 8.63
N LEU A 216 5.07 0.87 7.33
CA LEU A 216 4.71 -0.21 6.41
C LEU A 216 5.45 -1.51 6.70
N GLN A 217 6.74 -1.45 7.05
CA GLN A 217 7.52 -2.62 7.40
C GLN A 217 7.00 -3.27 8.69
N LYS A 218 6.60 -2.46 9.69
CA LYS A 218 5.95 -2.95 10.92
C LYS A 218 4.67 -3.70 10.58
N PHE A 219 3.81 -3.11 9.75
CA PHE A 219 2.55 -3.73 9.34
C PHE A 219 2.76 -5.05 8.59
N TYR A 220 3.66 -5.07 7.60
CA TYR A 220 4.02 -6.29 6.88
C TYR A 220 4.54 -7.37 7.81
N SER A 221 5.45 -7.03 8.72
CA SER A 221 6.05 -7.97 9.68
C SER A 221 5.01 -8.53 10.66
N GLY A 222 4.11 -7.68 11.17
CA GLY A 222 3.00 -8.11 12.02
C GLY A 222 2.04 -9.05 11.29
N SER A 223 1.67 -8.71 10.05
CA SER A 223 0.82 -9.55 9.22
C SER A 223 1.47 -10.88 8.87
N LYS A 224 2.79 -10.91 8.62
CA LYS A 224 3.57 -12.13 8.41
C LYS A 224 3.61 -13.02 9.66
N ARG A 225 3.70 -12.43 10.87
CA ARG A 225 3.55 -13.19 12.12
C ARG A 225 2.15 -13.80 12.25
N ALA A 226 1.11 -13.03 11.96
CA ALA A 226 -0.27 -13.53 11.95
C ALA A 226 -0.44 -14.68 10.96
N PHE A 227 0.08 -14.52 9.74
CA PHE A 227 0.09 -15.55 8.71
C PHE A 227 0.64 -16.89 9.24
N TYR A 228 1.84 -16.91 9.85
CA TYR A 228 2.39 -18.17 10.36
C TYR A 228 1.64 -18.75 11.56
N ILE A 229 1.08 -17.90 12.42
CA ILE A 229 0.22 -18.37 13.53
C ILE A 229 -1.01 -19.08 12.95
N LEU A 230 -1.69 -18.44 12.01
CA LEU A 230 -2.90 -18.96 11.37
C LEU A 230 -2.60 -20.22 10.54
N LEU A 231 -1.47 -20.24 9.81
CA LEU A 231 -1.02 -21.42 9.07
C LEU A 231 -0.81 -22.64 9.99
N ARG A 232 -0.25 -22.43 11.19
CA ARG A 232 -0.08 -23.50 12.19
C ARG A 232 -1.43 -23.98 12.73
N LEU A 233 -2.37 -23.08 13.01
CA LEU A 233 -3.73 -23.45 13.44
C LEU A 233 -4.45 -24.24 12.34
N ASN A 234 -4.29 -23.82 11.08
CA ASN A 234 -4.84 -24.53 9.93
C ASN A 234 -4.31 -25.96 9.83
N PHE A 235 -3.01 -26.14 10.06
CA PHE A 235 -2.36 -27.46 10.07
C PHE A 235 -2.84 -28.35 11.23
N LEU A 236 -3.12 -27.78 12.40
CA LEU A 236 -3.74 -28.53 13.50
C LEU A 236 -5.16 -28.98 13.13
N ASN A 237 -5.95 -28.11 12.49
CA ASN A 237 -7.28 -28.46 11.99
C ASN A 237 -7.24 -29.57 10.93
N SER A 238 -6.21 -29.60 10.06
CA SER A 238 -6.05 -30.70 9.10
C SER A 238 -5.65 -32.03 9.73
N MET A 239 -5.37 -32.04 11.04
CA MET A 239 -5.12 -33.23 11.87
C MET A 239 -6.30 -33.53 12.82
N ASP A 240 -7.49 -32.98 12.55
CA ASP A 240 -8.70 -33.11 13.37
C ASP A 240 -8.55 -32.54 14.80
N ILE A 241 -7.63 -31.59 15.01
CA ILE A 241 -7.48 -30.86 16.27
C ILE A 241 -8.13 -29.49 16.11
N ASP A 242 -9.38 -29.34 16.60
CA ASP A 242 -10.13 -28.07 16.51
C ASP A 242 -9.38 -26.92 17.19
N SER A 243 -8.86 -26.02 16.36
CA SER A 243 -7.91 -24.98 16.72
C SER A 243 -8.37 -23.66 16.12
N LYS A 244 -8.79 -22.74 16.99
CA LYS A 244 -9.16 -21.36 16.65
C LYS A 244 -8.47 -20.38 17.58
N ILE A 245 -8.40 -19.13 17.15
CA ILE A 245 -7.82 -18.04 17.94
C ILE A 245 -8.79 -16.87 18.04
N ALA A 246 -8.92 -16.30 19.23
CA ALA A 246 -9.67 -15.06 19.42
C ALA A 246 -8.97 -13.90 18.68
N SER A 247 -9.75 -13.10 17.95
CA SER A 247 -9.25 -11.92 17.22
C SER A 247 -8.37 -11.01 18.08
N LYS A 248 -8.80 -10.70 19.31
CA LYS A 248 -8.04 -9.89 20.27
C LYS A 248 -6.66 -10.49 20.59
N THR A 249 -6.60 -11.78 20.90
CA THR A 249 -5.35 -12.48 21.23
C THR A 249 -4.36 -12.46 20.07
N LEU A 250 -4.85 -12.67 18.84
CA LEU A 250 -4.00 -12.61 17.65
C LEU A 250 -3.44 -11.20 17.45
N LEU A 251 -4.29 -10.17 17.52
CA LEU A 251 -3.90 -8.77 17.34
C LEU A 251 -2.91 -8.29 18.42
N GLU A 252 -3.10 -8.68 19.68
CA GLU A 252 -2.15 -8.43 20.77
C GLU A 252 -0.80 -9.11 20.50
N THR A 253 -0.81 -10.36 20.04
CA THR A 253 0.41 -11.13 19.76
C THR A 253 1.26 -10.52 18.65
N ILE A 254 0.62 -9.88 17.66
CA ILE A 254 1.33 -9.25 16.55
C ILE A 254 1.62 -7.75 16.77
N ASP A 255 1.18 -7.18 17.91
CA ASP A 255 1.28 -5.76 18.27
C ASP A 255 0.48 -4.81 17.37
N PHE A 256 -0.77 -5.20 17.03
CA PHE A 256 -1.70 -4.44 16.18
C PHE A 256 -3.13 -4.37 16.73
N ILE A 257 -3.26 -4.10 18.03
CA ILE A 257 -4.54 -4.07 18.76
C ILE A 257 -5.55 -3.07 18.15
N GLU A 258 -5.06 -2.00 17.53
CA GLU A 258 -5.87 -0.90 16.98
C GLU A 258 -6.45 -1.19 15.58
N ILE A 259 -6.07 -2.29 14.93
CA ILE A 259 -6.50 -2.63 13.56
C ILE A 259 -7.61 -3.69 13.59
N SER A 260 -8.55 -3.61 12.64
CA SER A 260 -9.52 -4.68 12.44
C SER A 260 -8.86 -5.98 11.99
N ILE A 261 -9.32 -7.11 12.55
CA ILE A 261 -8.84 -8.42 12.13
C ILE A 261 -9.12 -8.68 10.65
N ASP A 262 -10.26 -8.20 10.14
CA ASP A 262 -10.64 -8.31 8.74
C ASP A 262 -9.59 -7.64 7.82
N ARG A 263 -9.00 -6.51 8.25
CA ARG A 263 -7.93 -5.84 7.49
C ARG A 263 -6.65 -6.68 7.41
N ILE A 264 -6.26 -7.35 8.50
CA ILE A 264 -5.12 -8.27 8.54
C ILE A 264 -5.37 -9.49 7.64
N ILE A 265 -6.54 -10.11 7.75
CA ILE A 265 -6.91 -11.28 6.93
C ILE A 265 -6.99 -10.88 5.44
N SER A 266 -7.55 -9.71 5.13
CA SER A 266 -7.59 -9.17 3.77
C SER A 266 -6.18 -8.99 3.19
N PHE A 267 -5.25 -8.42 3.96
CA PHE A 267 -3.86 -8.30 3.54
C PHE A 267 -3.21 -9.67 3.34
N ILE A 268 -3.41 -10.61 4.27
CA ILE A 268 -2.87 -11.97 4.15
C ILE A 268 -3.37 -12.65 2.89
N LYS A 269 -4.66 -12.54 2.59
CA LYS A 269 -5.27 -13.08 1.38
C LYS A 269 -4.65 -12.48 0.13
N SER A 270 -4.40 -11.16 0.08
CA SER A 270 -3.74 -10.56 -1.08
C SER A 270 -2.26 -10.95 -1.19
N GLU A 271 -1.55 -11.07 -0.06
CA GLU A 271 -0.10 -11.26 -0.06
C GLU A 271 0.29 -12.73 -0.26
N TRP A 272 -0.42 -13.67 0.38
CA TRP A 272 -0.11 -15.10 0.38
C TRP A 272 -1.21 -15.99 -0.23
N ASN A 273 -2.30 -15.41 -0.75
CA ASN A 273 -3.44 -16.15 -1.33
C ASN A 273 -4.12 -17.13 -0.36
N GLU A 274 -3.97 -16.92 0.94
CA GLU A 274 -4.59 -17.75 1.99
C GLU A 274 -5.77 -17.03 2.64
N ASN A 275 -6.86 -17.76 2.90
CA ASN A 275 -8.02 -17.23 3.61
C ASN A 275 -8.23 -17.95 4.94
N PHE A 276 -7.99 -17.23 6.03
CA PHE A 276 -8.05 -17.75 7.40
C PHE A 276 -9.23 -17.21 8.21
N ILE A 277 -10.27 -16.70 7.55
CA ILE A 277 -11.44 -16.12 8.23
C ILE A 277 -12.10 -17.09 9.21
N ASP A 278 -12.14 -18.38 8.88
CA ASP A 278 -12.78 -19.42 9.69
C ASP A 278 -11.95 -19.83 10.92
N LEU A 279 -10.66 -19.46 10.95
CA LEU A 279 -9.75 -19.75 12.06
C LEU A 279 -9.80 -18.70 13.16
N VAL A 280 -10.44 -17.55 12.90
CA VAL A 280 -10.49 -16.44 13.84
C VAL A 280 -11.89 -16.28 14.41
N GLU A 281 -11.98 -16.33 15.74
CA GLU A 281 -13.22 -16.11 16.44
C GLU A 281 -13.55 -14.61 16.42
N ASN A 282 -14.56 -14.28 15.63
CA ASN A 282 -15.12 -12.93 15.58
C ASN A 282 -16.14 -12.77 16.71
N ASN A 283 -15.78 -11.95 17.71
CA ASN A 283 -16.64 -11.62 18.87
C ASN A 283 -18.01 -11.01 18.49
N ARG A 284 -18.23 -10.61 17.22
CA ARG A 284 -19.54 -10.13 16.76
C ARG A 284 -20.65 -11.19 16.86
N LYS A 285 -20.34 -12.50 16.73
CA LYS A 285 -21.34 -13.57 16.95
C LYS A 285 -21.52 -13.91 18.44
N MET A 286 -20.47 -13.82 19.26
CA MET A 286 -20.59 -14.03 20.71
C MET A 286 -21.39 -12.90 21.40
N MET A 287 -21.25 -11.65 20.95
CA MET A 287 -22.02 -10.52 21.52
C MET A 287 -23.53 -10.60 21.31
N ILE A 288 -24.03 -11.37 20.32
CA ILE A 288 -25.46 -11.61 20.14
C ILE A 288 -25.94 -12.70 21.11
N GLY A 289 -25.14 -13.74 21.35
CA GLY A 289 -25.41 -14.77 22.35
C GLY A 289 -25.40 -14.23 23.78
N ASP A 290 -24.43 -13.39 24.11
CA ASP A 290 -24.30 -12.79 25.45
C ASP A 290 -25.41 -11.77 25.75
N LYS A 291 -25.89 -11.01 24.74
CA LYS A 291 -27.07 -10.12 24.89
C LYS A 291 -28.37 -10.89 25.06
N LEU A 292 -28.50 -12.07 24.46
CA LEU A 292 -29.67 -12.92 24.65
C LEU A 292 -29.63 -13.55 26.05
N GLN A 293 -28.48 -14.02 26.55
CA GLN A 293 -28.38 -14.52 27.93
C GLN A 293 -28.57 -13.43 29.00
N SER A 294 -28.13 -12.19 28.75
CA SER A 294 -28.30 -11.08 29.70
C SER A 294 -29.73 -10.50 29.75
N MET A 295 -30.66 -10.97 28.92
CA MET A 295 -32.09 -10.63 28.98
C MET A 295 -32.96 -11.76 29.57
N TRP A 296 -32.33 -12.88 29.95
CA TRP A 296 -32.98 -14.02 30.62
C TRP A 296 -32.35 -14.33 31.98
N GLY A 297 -31.70 -13.33 32.59
CA GLY A 297 -31.19 -13.34 33.96
C GLY A 297 -31.72 -12.14 34.74
#